data_AF-A0A2W4QQK5-F1
#
_entry.id   AF-A0A2W4QQK5-F1
#
_cell.length_a   1.000
_cell.length_b   1.000
_cell.length_c   1.000
_cell.angle_alpha   90.00
_cell.angle_beta   90.00
_cell.angle_gamma   90.00
#
_symmetry.space_group_name_H-M   'P 1'
#
loop_
_entity.id
_entity.type
_entity.pdbx_description
1 polymer ?
#
loop_
_entity_poly.entity_id
_entity_poly.type
_entity_poly.pdbx_seq_one_letter_code
_entity_poly.pdbx_strand_id
1 'polypeptide(L)'
;MDIQNLYQSLHGLDAKLRAEGMKSGPDVWLLVFRLLERLQQQGRLPDEPEGLVPLLGPLFCRHPEDQARFPKLFDQWLGGPS
;
A
#
# COMPACT_ATOMS: atom_id res chain seq x y z
N MET A 1 -13.80 -1.17 -5.22
CA MET A 1 -12.45 -1.06 -5.83
C MET A 1 -12.15 -2.20 -6.81
N ASP A 2 -11.53 -1.92 -7.97
CA ASP A 2 -11.04 -2.94 -8.92
C ASP A 2 -9.60 -3.36 -8.57
N ILE A 3 -9.39 -4.65 -8.30
CA ILE A 3 -8.09 -5.22 -7.91
C ILE A 3 -7.03 -5.14 -9.02
N GLN A 4 -7.43 -5.20 -10.31
CA GLN A 4 -6.47 -5.13 -11.42
C GLN A 4 -5.88 -3.72 -11.51
N ASN A 5 -6.72 -2.70 -11.38
CA ASN A 5 -6.29 -1.30 -11.32
C ASN A 5 -5.42 -1.05 -10.07
N LEU A 6 -5.78 -1.64 -8.93
CA LEU A 6 -4.96 -1.59 -7.73
C LEU A 6 -3.56 -2.15 -7.99
N TYR A 7 -3.44 -3.36 -8.54
CA TYR A 7 -2.13 -3.96 -8.83
C TYR A 7 -1.27 -3.13 -9.78
N GLN A 8 -1.86 -2.57 -10.83
CA GLN A 8 -1.14 -1.69 -11.77
C GLN A 8 -0.62 -0.42 -11.07
N SER A 9 -1.39 0.13 -10.13
CA SER A 9 -1.01 1.34 -9.40
C SER A 9 0.06 1.12 -8.31
N LEU A 10 0.30 -0.12 -7.84
CA LEU A 10 1.26 -0.42 -6.77
C LEU A 10 2.71 -0.01 -7.10
N HIS A 11 3.08 0.00 -8.39
CA HIS A 11 4.39 0.50 -8.80
C HIS A 11 4.60 1.98 -8.44
N GLY A 12 3.53 2.79 -8.50
CA GLY A 12 3.56 4.19 -8.07
C GLY A 12 3.74 4.33 -6.56
N LEU A 13 3.20 3.40 -5.78
CA LEU A 13 3.39 3.38 -4.33
C LEU A 13 4.83 3.02 -3.96
N ASP A 14 5.43 2.01 -4.62
CA ASP A 14 6.85 1.66 -4.44
C ASP A 14 7.77 2.85 -4.70
N ALA A 15 7.54 3.59 -5.80
CA ALA A 15 8.31 4.78 -6.13
C ALA A 15 8.22 5.85 -5.02
N LYS A 16 7.03 6.10 -4.49
CA LYS A 16 6.80 7.09 -3.41
C LYS A 16 7.45 6.67 -2.09
N LEU A 17 7.28 5.40 -1.69
CA LEU A 17 7.92 4.87 -0.48
C LEU A 17 9.45 4.96 -0.57
N ARG A 18 10.03 4.61 -1.71
CA ARG A 18 11.49 4.72 -1.93
C ARG A 18 11.99 6.16 -1.89
N ALA A 19 11.26 7.11 -2.46
CA ALA A 19 11.61 8.54 -2.43
C ALA A 19 11.68 9.08 -0.99
N GLU A 20 10.87 8.54 -0.10
CA GLU A 20 10.76 8.95 1.30
C GLU A 20 11.66 8.17 2.27
N GLY A 21 12.51 7.29 1.72
CA GLY A 21 13.44 6.46 2.48
C GLY A 21 12.87 5.12 2.98
N MET A 22 11.59 4.85 2.74
CA MET A 22 10.89 3.62 3.16
C MET A 22 11.11 2.49 2.14
N LYS A 23 12.36 2.02 2.02
CA LYS A 23 12.72 0.96 1.06
C LYS A 23 12.17 -0.39 1.51
N SER A 24 11.27 -0.94 0.70
CA SER A 24 10.69 -2.27 0.93
C SER A 24 11.35 -3.32 0.04
N GLY A 25 11.83 -4.39 0.65
CA GLY A 25 12.41 -5.52 -0.07
C GLY A 25 11.35 -6.37 -0.78
N PRO A 26 11.77 -7.30 -1.67
CA PRO A 26 10.87 -8.21 -2.38
C PRO A 26 9.95 -9.02 -1.45
N ASP A 27 10.44 -9.40 -0.26
CA ASP A 27 9.67 -10.16 0.72
C ASP A 27 8.46 -9.37 1.24
N VAL A 28 8.61 -8.06 1.45
CA VAL A 28 7.51 -7.18 1.89
C VAL A 28 6.46 -7.08 0.79
N TRP A 29 6.89 -6.91 -0.46
CA TRP A 29 5.98 -6.87 -1.60
C TRP A 29 5.24 -8.20 -1.79
N LEU A 30 5.90 -9.34 -1.58
CA LEU A 30 5.25 -10.64 -1.60
C LEU A 30 4.14 -10.75 -0.53
N LEU A 31 4.38 -10.22 0.68
CA LEU A 31 3.36 -10.18 1.74
C LEU A 31 2.18 -9.30 1.36
N VAL A 32 2.43 -8.15 0.72
CA VAL A 32 1.38 -7.25 0.21
C VAL A 32 0.51 -7.97 -0.83
N PHE A 33 1.12 -8.60 -1.83
CA PHE A 33 0.37 -9.33 -2.87
C PHE A 33 -0.48 -10.46 -2.27
N ARG A 34 0.08 -11.25 -1.35
CA ARG A 34 -0.65 -12.33 -0.66
C ARG A 34 -1.81 -11.79 0.19
N LEU A 35 -1.62 -10.65 0.85
CA LEU A 35 -2.68 -10.02 1.64
C LEU A 35 -3.83 -9.57 0.72
N LEU A 36 -3.53 -8.88 -0.37
CA LEU A 36 -4.54 -8.41 -1.33
C LEU A 36 -5.30 -9.57 -1.98
N GLU A 37 -4.58 -10.61 -2.42
CA GLU A 37 -5.18 -11.83 -2.96
C GLU A 37 -6.13 -12.49 -1.95
N ARG A 38 -5.70 -12.62 -0.69
CA ARG A 38 -6.53 -13.21 0.37
C ARG A 38 -7.77 -12.38 0.65
N LEU A 39 -7.67 -11.06 0.69
CA LEU A 39 -8.82 -10.17 0.88
C LEU A 39 -9.81 -10.30 -0.27
N GLN A 40 -9.31 -10.40 -1.49
CA GLN A 40 -10.14 -10.62 -2.68
C GLN A 40 -10.89 -11.96 -2.61
N GLN A 41 -10.18 -13.06 -2.32
CA GLN A 41 -10.78 -14.39 -2.21
C GLN A 41 -11.85 -14.47 -1.11
N GLN A 42 -11.70 -13.68 -0.05
CA GLN A 42 -12.65 -13.62 1.05
C GLN A 42 -13.80 -12.64 0.82
N GLY A 43 -13.82 -11.88 -0.29
CA GLY A 43 -14.77 -10.79 -0.50
C GLY A 43 -14.65 -9.67 0.54
N ARG A 44 -13.45 -9.48 1.10
CA ARG A 44 -13.12 -8.52 2.17
C ARG A 44 -12.19 -7.41 1.70
N LEU A 45 -11.99 -7.30 0.39
CA LEU A 45 -11.29 -6.16 -0.17
C LEU A 45 -12.11 -4.90 0.16
N PRO A 46 -11.51 -3.84 0.72
CA PRO A 46 -12.23 -2.60 0.97
C PRO A 46 -12.88 -2.05 -0.29
N ASP A 47 -14.03 -1.39 -0.14
CA ASP A 47 -14.68 -0.73 -1.27
C ASP A 47 -13.88 0.50 -1.74
N GLU A 48 -13.31 1.20 -0.77
CA GLU A 48 -12.51 2.43 -0.92
C GLU A 48 -11.01 2.17 -0.63
N PRO A 49 -10.08 2.75 -1.39
CA PRO A 49 -8.64 2.50 -1.23
C PRO A 49 -8.07 2.85 0.15
N GLU A 50 -8.63 3.85 0.82
CA GLU A 50 -8.23 4.29 2.17
C GLU A 50 -8.35 3.17 3.20
N GLY A 51 -9.26 2.21 2.97
CA GLY A 51 -9.40 1.01 3.80
C GLY A 51 -8.18 0.09 3.77
N LEU A 52 -7.29 0.24 2.79
CA LEU A 52 -6.03 -0.50 2.71
C LEU A 52 -4.93 0.10 3.60
N VAL A 53 -5.02 1.38 3.97
CA VAL A 53 -4.01 2.06 4.80
C VAL A 53 -3.66 1.29 6.08
N PRO A 54 -4.64 0.91 6.94
CA PRO A 54 -4.33 0.17 8.17
C PRO A 54 -3.85 -1.27 7.91
N LEU A 55 -4.08 -1.82 6.72
CA LEU A 55 -3.69 -3.18 6.34
C LEU A 55 -2.26 -3.21 5.77
N LEU A 56 -1.89 -2.19 5.02
CA LEU A 56 -0.60 -2.08 4.34
C LEU A 56 0.47 -1.38 5.18
N GLY A 57 0.09 -0.39 5.99
CA GLY A 57 1.02 0.38 6.82
C GLY A 57 1.95 -0.49 7.67
N PRO A 58 1.46 -1.50 8.41
CA PRO A 58 2.31 -2.40 9.21
C PRO A 58 3.29 -3.25 8.38
N LEU A 59 3.01 -3.48 7.10
CA LEU A 59 3.91 -4.26 6.22
C LEU A 59 5.09 -3.41 5.75
N PHE A 60 4.85 -2.14 5.45
CA PHE A 60 5.85 -1.22 4.93
C PHE A 60 6.64 -0.50 6.04
N CYS A 61 6.00 -0.24 7.19
CA CYS A 61 6.54 0.64 8.21
C CYS A 61 6.90 -0.14 9.48
N ARG A 62 8.21 -0.32 9.69
CA ARG A 62 8.77 -1.00 10.87
C ARG A 62 8.94 -0.05 12.07
N HIS A 63 9.05 1.25 11.82
CA HIS A 63 9.24 2.26 12.85
C HIS A 63 7.96 3.08 13.06
N PRO A 64 7.65 3.53 14.28
CA PRO A 64 6.48 4.37 14.56
C PRO A 64 6.45 5.67 13.73
N GLU A 65 7.62 6.26 13.46
CA GLU A 65 7.76 7.47 12.64
C GLU A 65 7.30 7.23 11.20
N ASP A 66 7.60 6.06 10.65
CA ASP A 66 7.17 5.65 9.32
C ASP A 66 5.67 5.40 9.27
N GLN A 67 5.11 4.78 10.32
CA GLN A 67 3.67 4.55 10.43
C GLN A 67 2.87 5.85 10.48
N ALA A 68 3.40 6.88 11.13
CA ALA A 68 2.76 8.20 11.18
C ALA A 68 2.76 8.91 9.81
N ARG A 69 3.79 8.66 8.97
CA ARG A 69 3.94 9.27 7.64
C ARG A 69 3.17 8.53 6.55
N PHE A 70 3.02 7.21 6.70
CA PHE A 70 2.45 6.34 5.66
C PHE A 70 1.06 6.76 5.16
N PRO A 71 0.07 7.13 6.00
CA PRO A 71 -1.24 7.55 5.51
C PRO A 71 -1.17 8.71 4.52
N LYS A 72 -0.29 9.69 4.79
CA LYS A 72 -0.10 10.86 3.90
C LYS A 72 0.54 10.45 2.58
N LEU A 73 1.52 9.56 2.61
CA LEU A 73 2.16 9.05 1.39
C LEU A 73 1.21 8.22 0.53
N PHE A 74 0.35 7.45 1.20
CA PHE A 74 -0.68 6.66 0.57
C PHE A 74 -1.73 7.55 -0.10
N ASP A 75 -2.20 8.60 0.59
CA ASP A 75 -3.13 9.59 0.03
C ASP A 75 -2.53 10.32 -1.18
N GLN A 76 -1.28 10.77 -1.08
CA GLN A 76 -0.55 11.35 -2.21
C GLN A 76 -0.37 10.39 -3.39
N TRP A 77 -0.39 9.09 -3.15
CA TRP A 77 -0.34 8.09 -4.21
C TRP A 77 -1.70 7.95 -4.90
N LEU A 78 -2.80 7.95 -4.15
CA LEU A 78 -4.15 7.88 -4.67
C LEU A 78 -4.55 9.12 -5.47
N GLY A 79 -4.14 10.31 -5.02
CA GLY A 79 -4.53 11.60 -5.61
C GLY A 79 -3.83 11.97 -6.93
N GLY A 80 -2.84 11.21 -7.40
CA GLY A 80 -2.00 11.58 -8.55
C GLY A 80 -1.10 12.81 -8.28
N PRO A 81 -0.10 13.11 -9.14
CA PRO A 81 0.81 14.22 -8.92
C PRO A 81 0.06 15.56 -9.04
N SER A 82 0.29 16.47 -8.09
CA SER A 82 0.09 17.91 -8.33
C SER A 82 1.03 18.41 -9.41
#